data_AF-A0A9J6FB89-F1
#
_entry.id   AF-A0A9J6FB89-F1
#
_cell.length_a   1.000
_cell.length_b   1.000
_cell.length_c   1.000
_cell.angle_alpha   90.00
_cell.angle_beta   90.00
_cell.angle_gamma   90.00
#
_symmetry.space_group_name_H-M   'P 1'
#
loop_
_entity.id
_entity.type
_entity.pdbx_description
1 polymer ?
#
loop_
_entity_poly.entity_id
_entity_poly.type
_entity_poly.pdbx_seq_one_letter_code
_entity_poly.pdbx_strand_id
1 'polypeptide(L)'
;MAARCSEIEKENTALKKENAVLFTECNSLKQVVTAHEQRMTDLEQYSRIRNVEVKGIPEVANEKLPDILKKLGEVVSENISEDDIDACHRVPRRDGGCANIVVQFSSRTKRDTFIEKGRKKRVCTTDLGFPESSSVYINEHLCPTLKKLLGQVIARKNEKQWKYAWTRDGKIFARKTDTSRTLRLTCSQDPEKMM
;
A
#
# COMPACT_ATOMS: atom_id res chain seq x y z
N MET A 1 1.96 14.96 -63.57
CA MET A 1 1.30 15.46 -62.34
C MET A 1 0.31 14.43 -61.78
N ALA A 2 -0.60 13.88 -62.59
CA ALA A 2 -1.58 12.87 -62.15
C ALA A 2 -0.97 11.56 -61.58
N ALA A 3 0.09 11.02 -62.19
CA ALA A 3 0.73 9.78 -61.72
C ALA A 3 1.30 9.91 -60.29
N ARG A 4 2.01 11.01 -60.02
CA ARG A 4 2.54 11.33 -58.68
C ARG A 4 1.43 11.51 -57.64
N CYS A 5 0.29 12.06 -58.03
CA CYS A 5 -0.87 12.23 -57.15
C CYS A 5 -1.47 10.87 -56.76
N SER A 6 -1.64 9.96 -57.74
CA SER A 6 -2.11 8.59 -57.50
C SER A 6 -1.15 7.77 -56.61
N GLU A 7 0.15 7.95 -56.77
CA GLU A 7 1.16 7.26 -55.96
C GLU A 7 1.14 7.74 -54.50
N ILE A 8 1.00 9.06 -54.28
CA ILE A 8 0.82 9.67 -52.95
C ILE A 8 -0.49 9.19 -52.28
N GLU A 9 -1.58 9.00 -53.03
CA GLU A 9 -2.84 8.48 -52.48
C GLU A 9 -2.71 7.02 -52.03
N LYS A 10 -2.00 6.19 -52.81
CA LYS A 10 -1.70 4.80 -52.44
C LYS A 10 -0.82 4.74 -51.19
N GLU A 11 0.20 5.57 -51.09
CA GLU A 11 1.07 5.64 -49.91
C GLU A 11 0.28 6.12 -48.68
N ASN A 12 -0.55 7.15 -48.80
CA ASN A 12 -1.39 7.63 -47.71
C ASN A 12 -2.38 6.58 -47.22
N THR A 13 -2.97 5.80 -48.11
CA THR A 13 -3.88 4.71 -47.73
C THR A 13 -3.15 3.57 -47.03
N ALA A 14 -1.94 3.22 -47.49
CA ALA A 14 -1.08 2.26 -46.81
C ALA A 14 -0.67 2.74 -45.40
N LEU A 15 -0.21 3.98 -45.27
CA LEU A 15 0.18 4.59 -43.99
C LEU A 15 -0.99 4.69 -43.02
N LYS A 16 -2.21 5.00 -43.48
CA LYS A 16 -3.41 5.00 -42.63
C LYS A 16 -3.75 3.60 -42.12
N LYS A 17 -3.59 2.58 -42.98
CA LYS A 17 -3.82 1.18 -42.60
C LYS A 17 -2.79 0.73 -41.57
N GLU A 18 -1.52 1.03 -41.78
CA GLU A 18 -0.45 0.72 -40.83
C GLU A 18 -0.66 1.43 -39.48
N ASN A 19 -1.01 2.72 -39.49
CA ASN A 19 -1.33 3.45 -38.26
C ASN A 19 -2.52 2.84 -37.51
N ALA A 20 -3.55 2.36 -38.21
CA ALA A 20 -4.67 1.69 -37.56
C ALA A 20 -4.22 0.38 -36.87
N VAL A 21 -3.38 -0.42 -37.53
CA VAL A 21 -2.81 -1.66 -36.96
C VAL A 21 -1.91 -1.34 -35.76
N LEU A 22 -1.01 -0.37 -35.89
CA LEU A 22 -0.13 0.06 -34.80
C LEU A 22 -0.93 0.59 -33.61
N PHE A 23 -2.00 1.36 -33.85
CA PHE A 23 -2.88 1.85 -32.80
C PHE A 23 -3.58 0.71 -32.05
N THR A 24 -4.09 -0.29 -32.78
CA THR A 24 -4.70 -1.47 -32.15
C THR A 24 -3.70 -2.27 -31.31
N GLU A 25 -2.49 -2.48 -31.84
CA GLU A 25 -1.42 -3.20 -31.13
C GLU A 25 -0.97 -2.43 -29.88
N CYS A 26 -0.80 -1.11 -29.99
CA CYS A 26 -0.46 -0.26 -28.85
C CYS A 26 -1.50 -0.34 -27.73
N ASN A 27 -2.79 -0.40 -28.06
CA ASN A 27 -3.84 -0.54 -27.06
C ASN A 27 -3.85 -1.92 -26.43
N SER A 28 -3.65 -2.98 -27.22
CA SER A 28 -3.50 -4.36 -26.73
C SER A 28 -2.32 -4.47 -25.75
N LEU A 29 -1.14 -3.99 -26.14
CA LEU A 29 0.06 -4.00 -25.31
C LEU A 29 -0.14 -3.22 -24.00
N LYS A 30 -0.78 -2.04 -24.04
CA LYS A 30 -1.11 -1.27 -22.83
C LYS A 30 -2.01 -2.05 -21.87
N GLN A 31 -2.99 -2.79 -22.38
CA GLN A 31 -3.87 -3.62 -21.55
C GLN A 31 -3.08 -4.77 -20.88
N VAL A 32 -2.21 -5.44 -21.63
CA VAL A 32 -1.35 -6.52 -21.10
C VAL A 32 -0.41 -6.01 -20.02
N VAL A 33 0.26 -4.87 -20.26
CA VAL A 33 1.15 -4.24 -19.28
C VAL A 33 0.39 -3.91 -18.00
N THR A 34 -0.79 -3.28 -18.11
CA THR A 34 -1.62 -2.94 -16.95
C THR A 34 -2.03 -4.20 -16.15
N ALA A 35 -2.40 -5.28 -16.84
CA ALA A 35 -2.76 -6.54 -16.20
C ALA A 35 -1.57 -7.18 -15.48
N HIS A 36 -0.37 -7.11 -16.06
CA HIS A 36 0.85 -7.61 -15.44
C HIS A 36 1.28 -6.78 -14.23
N GLU A 37 1.21 -5.44 -14.30
CA GLU A 37 1.46 -4.54 -13.17
C GLU A 37 0.53 -4.84 -11.99
N GLN A 38 -0.76 -5.08 -12.27
CA GLN A 38 -1.73 -5.47 -11.23
C GLN A 38 -1.35 -6.83 -10.60
N ARG A 39 -1.01 -7.83 -11.42
CA ARG A 39 -0.60 -9.15 -10.91
C ARG A 39 0.68 -9.09 -10.09
N MET A 40 1.64 -8.27 -10.49
CA MET A 40 2.85 -8.02 -9.71
C MET A 40 2.52 -7.38 -8.36
N THR A 41 1.65 -6.37 -8.35
CA THR A 41 1.19 -5.72 -7.12
C THR A 41 0.52 -6.71 -6.18
N ASP A 42 -0.32 -7.61 -6.71
CA ASP A 42 -1.00 -8.63 -5.91
C ASP A 42 -0.02 -9.65 -5.31
N LEU A 43 0.98 -10.10 -6.08
CA LEU A 43 2.02 -11.01 -5.60
C LEU A 43 2.91 -10.35 -4.54
N GLU A 44 3.30 -9.10 -4.75
CA GLU A 44 4.03 -8.30 -3.78
C GLU A 44 3.26 -8.09 -2.49
N GLN A 45 1.95 -7.86 -2.58
CA GLN A 45 1.13 -7.70 -1.38
C GLN A 45 0.93 -9.04 -0.68
N TYR A 46 0.81 -10.13 -1.43
CA TYR A 46 0.69 -11.48 -0.89
C TYR A 46 1.94 -11.89 -0.09
N SER A 47 3.14 -11.57 -0.56
CA SER A 47 4.37 -11.85 0.19
C SER A 47 4.47 -11.11 1.53
N ARG A 48 3.66 -10.05 1.72
CA ARG A 48 3.59 -9.23 2.95
C ARG A 48 2.35 -9.55 3.80
N ILE A 49 1.59 -10.59 3.48
CA ILE A 49 0.30 -10.87 4.14
C ILE A 49 0.44 -11.17 5.64
N ARG A 50 1.61 -11.63 6.10
CA ARG A 50 1.90 -11.86 7.52
C ARG A 50 2.71 -10.73 8.16
N ASN A 51 2.91 -9.63 7.44
CA ASN A 51 3.78 -8.56 7.89
C ASN A 51 2.99 -7.41 8.51
N VAL A 52 3.61 -6.79 9.51
CA VAL A 52 3.15 -5.57 10.18
C VAL A 52 4.24 -4.51 10.04
N GLU A 53 3.83 -3.28 9.76
CA GLU A 53 4.70 -2.10 9.80
C GLU A 53 4.38 -1.30 11.06
N VAL A 54 5.34 -1.22 11.97
CA VAL A 54 5.26 -0.40 13.18
C VAL A 54 6.05 0.89 12.98
N LYS A 55 5.40 2.03 13.21
CA LYS A 55 5.98 3.37 13.02
C LYS A 55 6.04 4.16 14.32
N GLY A 56 6.98 5.09 14.41
CA GLY A 56 7.06 6.07 15.50
C GLY A 56 7.82 5.59 16.73
N ILE A 57 8.52 4.46 16.64
CA ILE A 57 9.41 3.98 17.71
C ILE A 57 10.81 4.55 17.44
N PRO A 58 11.39 5.35 18.36
CA PRO A 58 12.75 5.86 18.24
C PRO A 58 13.77 4.74 18.08
N GLU A 59 14.90 5.02 17.43
CA GLU A 59 16.02 4.09 17.32
C GLU A 59 16.92 4.19 18.55
N VAL A 60 17.36 3.05 19.06
CA VAL A 60 18.28 2.97 20.20
C VAL A 60 19.46 2.10 19.83
N ALA A 61 20.67 2.50 20.26
CA ALA A 61 21.86 1.69 20.08
C ALA A 61 21.68 0.32 20.76
N ASN A 62 22.06 -0.75 20.04
CA ASN A 62 21.94 -2.14 20.52
C ASN A 62 20.50 -2.54 20.91
N GLU A 63 19.49 -1.98 20.25
CA GLU A 63 18.11 -2.36 20.50
C GLU A 63 17.82 -3.82 20.19
N LYS A 64 16.95 -4.43 21.00
CA LYS A 64 16.40 -5.77 20.76
C LYS A 64 14.96 -5.64 20.30
N LEU A 65 14.75 -5.68 18.99
CA LEU A 65 13.41 -5.52 18.40
C LEU A 65 12.36 -6.51 18.94
N PRO A 66 12.67 -7.80 19.18
CA PRO A 66 11.71 -8.72 19.79
C PRO A 66 11.23 -8.27 21.17
N ASP A 67 12.10 -7.67 21.99
CA ASP A 67 11.72 -7.17 23.32
C ASP A 67 10.81 -5.93 23.23
N ILE A 68 11.07 -5.05 22.25
CA ILE A 68 10.19 -3.92 21.94
C ILE A 68 8.81 -4.42 21.49
N LEU A 69 8.76 -5.48 20.67
CA LEU A 69 7.50 -6.07 20.22
C LEU A 69 6.74 -6.76 21.34
N LYS A 70 7.42 -7.49 22.25
CA LYS A 70 6.81 -8.07 23.45
C LYS A 70 6.10 -7.00 24.27
N LYS A 71 6.81 -5.91 24.60
CA LYS A 71 6.26 -4.75 25.31
C LYS A 71 5.08 -4.12 24.56
N LEU A 72 5.23 -3.93 23.25
CA LEU A 72 4.16 -3.37 22.43
C LEU A 72 2.91 -4.29 22.42
N GLY A 73 3.14 -5.60 22.39
CA GLY A 73 2.12 -6.62 22.57
C GLY A 73 1.39 -6.48 23.90
N GLU A 74 2.11 -6.43 25.02
CA GLU A 74 1.55 -6.19 26.36
C GLU A 74 0.70 -4.93 26.41
N VAL A 75 1.22 -3.82 25.83
CA VAL A 75 0.50 -2.55 25.75
C VAL A 75 -0.82 -2.75 25.01
N VAL A 76 -0.87 -3.44 23.87
CA VAL A 76 -2.14 -3.67 23.15
C VAL A 76 -2.92 -4.90 23.66
N SER A 77 -2.50 -5.50 24.77
CA SER A 77 -3.10 -6.71 25.35
C SER A 77 -3.09 -7.91 24.39
N GLU A 78 -2.00 -8.06 23.64
CA GLU A 78 -1.69 -9.22 22.80
C GLU A 78 -0.34 -9.81 23.22
N ASN A 79 -0.34 -11.03 23.76
CA ASN A 79 0.91 -11.69 24.13
C ASN A 79 1.69 -12.07 22.87
N ILE A 80 2.87 -11.50 22.63
CA ILE A 80 3.74 -11.85 21.51
C ILE A 80 4.94 -12.63 22.05
N SER A 81 5.14 -13.85 21.58
CA SER A 81 6.30 -14.68 21.89
C SER A 81 7.34 -14.62 20.77
N GLU A 82 8.52 -15.20 20.98
CA GLU A 82 9.54 -15.32 19.93
C GLU A 82 9.10 -16.26 18.80
N ASP A 83 8.37 -17.34 19.14
CA ASP A 83 7.84 -18.30 18.16
C ASP A 83 6.76 -17.69 17.24
N ASP A 84 6.19 -16.54 17.63
CA ASP A 84 5.26 -15.78 16.80
C ASP A 84 5.99 -14.99 15.69
N ILE A 85 7.31 -14.82 15.76
CA ILE A 85 8.09 -13.91 14.90
C ILE A 85 9.02 -14.70 13.97
N ASP A 86 8.71 -14.70 12.68
CA ASP A 86 9.59 -15.27 11.63
C ASP A 86 10.80 -14.33 11.37
N ALA A 87 10.56 -13.02 11.34
CA ALA A 87 11.57 -12.01 11.08
C ALA A 87 11.19 -10.66 11.68
N CYS A 88 12.17 -9.90 12.17
CA CYS A 88 11.96 -8.55 12.67
C CYS A 88 13.17 -7.67 12.38
N HIS A 89 12.97 -6.54 11.70
CA HIS A 89 14.06 -5.64 11.31
C HIS A 89 13.56 -4.21 11.09
N ARG A 90 14.49 -3.25 11.15
CA ARG A 90 14.25 -1.86 10.76
C ARG A 90 14.29 -1.73 9.23
N VAL A 91 13.40 -0.91 8.67
CA VAL A 91 13.40 -0.54 7.26
C VAL A 91 13.70 0.96 7.15
N PRO A 92 14.82 1.33 6.49
CA PRO A 92 15.22 2.73 6.34
C PRO A 92 14.14 3.57 5.68
N ARG A 93 13.99 4.81 6.15
CA ARG A 93 13.13 5.80 5.50
C ARG A 93 13.97 6.69 4.58
N ARG A 94 13.40 7.03 3.43
CA ARG A 94 14.07 7.88 2.43
C ARG A 94 14.26 9.33 2.89
N ASP A 95 13.42 9.80 3.81
CA ASP A 95 13.43 11.15 4.36
C ASP A 95 14.29 11.30 5.62
N GLY A 96 15.09 10.27 5.96
CA GLY A 96 16.04 10.33 7.07
C GLY A 96 15.41 10.33 8.48
N GLY A 97 14.09 10.20 8.61
CA GLY A 97 13.47 10.00 9.92
C GLY A 97 13.58 8.56 10.41
N CYS A 98 13.18 8.32 11.67
CA CYS A 98 13.36 7.03 12.34
C CYS A 98 12.83 5.86 11.51
N ALA A 99 13.67 4.85 11.29
CA ALA A 99 13.37 3.66 10.51
C ALA A 99 12.18 2.90 11.12
N ASN A 100 11.26 2.47 10.27
CA ASN A 100 10.08 1.72 10.72
C ASN A 100 10.50 0.29 11.06
N ILE A 101 9.81 -0.36 12.00
CA ILE A 101 10.01 -1.78 12.27
C ILE A 101 9.06 -2.57 11.39
N VAL A 102 9.58 -3.52 10.63
CA VAL A 102 8.79 -4.54 9.95
C VAL A 102 8.93 -5.85 10.70
N VAL A 103 7.78 -6.45 11.00
CA VAL A 103 7.67 -7.76 11.65
C VAL A 103 6.95 -8.69 10.71
N GLN A 104 7.49 -9.88 10.50
CA GLN A 104 6.80 -10.98 9.84
C GLN A 104 6.39 -11.98 10.92
N PHE A 105 5.10 -12.23 11.04
CA PHE A 105 4.55 -13.21 11.97
C PHE A 105 4.51 -14.61 11.34
N SER A 106 4.65 -15.64 12.16
CA SER A 106 4.45 -17.04 11.76
C SER A 106 2.99 -17.33 11.41
N SER A 107 2.05 -16.67 12.10
CA SER A 107 0.60 -16.81 11.91
C SER A 107 -0.07 -15.53 11.41
N ARG A 108 -0.87 -15.66 10.35
CA ARG A 108 -1.73 -14.56 9.87
C ARG A 108 -2.78 -14.17 10.91
N THR A 109 -3.33 -15.11 11.65
CA THR A 109 -4.30 -14.83 12.71
C THR A 109 -3.68 -13.97 13.79
N LYS A 110 -2.45 -14.31 14.22
CA LYS A 110 -1.70 -13.54 15.22
C LYS A 110 -1.46 -12.11 14.76
N ARG A 111 -1.02 -11.96 13.51
CA ARG A 111 -0.85 -10.69 12.82
C ARG A 111 -2.15 -9.87 12.84
N ASP A 112 -3.26 -10.47 12.42
CA ASP A 112 -4.56 -9.80 12.31
C ASP A 112 -5.07 -9.32 13.68
N THR A 113 -4.97 -10.16 14.71
CA THR A 113 -5.35 -9.81 16.09
C THR A 113 -4.48 -8.66 16.64
N PHE A 114 -3.17 -8.69 16.41
CA PHE A 114 -2.26 -7.63 16.84
C PHE A 114 -2.61 -6.28 16.19
N ILE A 115 -2.87 -6.25 14.88
CA ILE A 115 -3.32 -5.04 14.19
C ILE A 115 -4.66 -4.55 14.71
N GLU A 116 -5.63 -5.44 14.90
CA GLU A 116 -6.97 -5.07 15.37
C GLU A 116 -6.92 -4.44 16.77
N LYS A 117 -6.20 -5.07 17.70
CA LYS A 117 -6.00 -4.54 19.05
C LYS A 117 -5.23 -3.22 19.04
N GLY A 118 -4.20 -3.12 18.20
CA GLY A 118 -3.45 -1.89 17.97
C GLY A 118 -4.31 -0.73 17.46
N ARG A 119 -5.27 -0.98 16.56
CA ARG A 119 -6.20 0.05 16.06
C ARG A 119 -7.16 0.58 17.14
N LYS A 120 -7.46 -0.24 18.16
CA LYS A 120 -8.36 0.12 19.27
C LYS A 120 -7.64 0.88 20.39
N LYS A 121 -6.31 0.85 20.44
CA LYS A 121 -5.51 1.51 21.47
C LYS A 121 -4.68 2.64 20.90
N ARG A 122 -4.70 3.80 21.55
CA ARG A 122 -3.75 4.88 21.26
C ARG A 122 -2.44 4.56 21.96
N VAL A 123 -1.47 4.06 21.21
CA VAL A 123 -0.14 3.72 21.74
C VAL A 123 0.80 4.93 21.61
N CYS A 124 1.54 5.20 22.67
CA CYS A 124 2.59 6.20 22.72
C CYS A 124 3.95 5.56 23.03
N THR A 125 5.03 6.23 22.65
CA THR A 125 6.40 5.81 22.96
C THR A 125 6.66 5.72 24.47
N THR A 126 6.00 6.54 25.29
CA THR A 126 6.07 6.44 26.76
C THR A 126 5.54 5.11 27.29
N ASP A 127 4.58 4.48 26.62
CA ASP A 127 4.07 3.14 26.99
C ASP A 127 5.16 2.07 26.82
N LEU A 128 6.18 2.36 26.01
CA LEU A 128 7.32 1.49 25.75
C LEU A 128 8.57 1.89 26.57
N GLY A 129 8.45 2.91 27.43
CA GLY A 129 9.51 3.40 28.31
C GLY A 129 10.42 4.46 27.69
N PHE A 130 10.04 5.09 26.57
CA PHE A 130 10.77 6.22 26.02
C PHE A 130 10.40 7.53 26.75
N PRO A 131 11.34 8.50 26.86
CA PRO A 131 11.10 9.73 27.62
C PRO A 131 10.14 10.70 26.93
N GLU A 132 10.21 10.80 25.60
CA GLU A 132 9.35 11.68 24.82
C GLU A 132 8.08 10.96 24.39
N SER A 133 6.94 11.66 24.45
CA SER A 133 5.64 11.13 24.02
C SER A 133 5.38 11.43 22.55
N SER A 134 5.45 10.39 21.73
CA SER A 134 5.10 10.37 20.31
C SER A 134 4.16 9.20 20.01
N SER A 135 3.31 9.36 19.00
CA SER A 135 2.35 8.30 18.63
C SER A 135 3.03 7.14 17.92
N VAL A 136 2.72 5.91 18.34
CA VAL A 136 3.16 4.67 17.71
C VAL A 136 2.01 4.10 16.90
N TYR A 137 2.28 3.71 15.66
CA TYR A 137 1.26 3.21 14.74
C TYR A 137 1.56 1.78 14.31
N ILE A 138 0.59 0.89 14.51
CA ILE A 138 0.63 -0.51 14.07
C ILE A 138 -0.22 -0.63 12.80
N ASN A 139 0.42 -0.88 11.67
CA ASN A 139 -0.23 -0.90 10.36
C ASN A 139 -0.01 -2.21 9.62
N GLU A 140 -0.88 -2.48 8.64
CA GLU A 140 -0.62 -3.51 7.63
C GLU A 140 0.60 -3.09 6.80
N HIS A 141 1.49 -4.04 6.51
CA HIS A 141 2.63 -3.79 5.63
C HIS A 141 2.19 -3.81 4.16
N LEU A 142 1.87 -2.63 3.62
CA LEU A 142 1.53 -2.49 2.21
C LEU A 142 2.77 -2.50 1.31
N CYS A 143 2.65 -3.09 0.12
CA CYS A 143 3.66 -2.94 -0.92
C CYS A 143 3.77 -1.46 -1.36
N PRO A 144 4.89 -1.04 -1.97
CA PRO A 144 5.12 0.36 -2.34
C PRO A 144 3.99 0.95 -3.22
N THR A 145 3.49 0.19 -4.18
CA THR A 145 2.40 0.60 -5.07
C THR A 145 1.12 0.90 -4.28
N LEU A 146 0.70 0.00 -3.39
CA LEU A 146 -0.50 0.19 -2.59
C LEU A 146 -0.31 1.27 -1.51
N LYS A 147 0.91 1.42 -0.96
CA LYS A 147 1.22 2.50 -0.04
C LYS A 147 1.11 3.88 -0.70
N LYS A 148 1.57 4.00 -1.96
CA LYS A 148 1.38 5.20 -2.79
C LYS A 148 -0.10 5.45 -3.07
N LEU A 149 -0.85 4.42 -3.47
CA LEU A 149 -2.29 4.51 -3.70
C LEU A 149 -3.03 4.97 -2.44
N LEU A 150 -2.72 4.39 -1.27
CA LEU A 150 -3.34 4.79 -0.01
C LEU A 150 -3.12 6.29 0.28
N GLY A 151 -1.92 6.81 0.02
CA GLY A 151 -1.62 8.24 0.12
C GLY A 151 -2.52 9.09 -0.79
N GLN A 152 -2.68 8.69 -2.05
CA GLN A 152 -3.56 9.37 -3.01
C GLN A 152 -5.04 9.32 -2.56
N VAL A 153 -5.48 8.17 -2.07
CA VAL A 153 -6.84 7.97 -1.55
C VAL A 153 -7.11 8.85 -0.34
N ILE A 154 -6.16 8.93 0.61
CA ILE A 154 -6.29 9.80 1.79
C ILE A 154 -6.32 11.27 1.38
N ALA A 155 -5.46 11.68 0.45
CA ALA A 155 -5.47 13.05 -0.07
C ALA A 155 -6.82 13.40 -0.71
N ARG A 156 -7.33 12.52 -1.59
CA ARG A 156 -8.62 12.70 -2.26
C ARG A 156 -9.81 12.64 -1.29
N LYS A 157 -9.72 11.79 -0.27
CA LYS A 157 -10.69 11.71 0.83
C LYS A 157 -10.83 13.08 1.50
N ASN A 158 -9.71 13.72 1.83
CA ASN A 158 -9.70 15.04 2.45
C ASN A 158 -10.21 16.11 1.49
N GLU A 159 -9.77 16.09 0.22
CA GLU A 159 -10.20 17.06 -0.80
C GLU A 159 -11.72 17.05 -1.02
N LYS A 160 -12.33 15.85 -1.11
CA LYS A 160 -13.77 15.70 -1.36
C LYS A 160 -14.60 15.48 -0.09
N GLN A 161 -14.01 15.66 1.09
CA GLN A 161 -14.70 15.52 2.38
C GLN A 161 -15.38 14.15 2.56
N TRP A 162 -14.73 13.07 2.10
CA TRP A 162 -15.17 11.71 2.39
C TRP A 162 -14.84 11.36 3.85
N LYS A 163 -15.72 10.60 4.50
CA LYS A 163 -15.55 10.27 5.93
C LYS A 163 -14.48 9.21 6.16
N TYR A 164 -14.35 8.21 5.27
CA TYR A 164 -13.54 7.02 5.53
C TYR A 164 -12.57 6.68 4.40
N ALA A 165 -11.34 6.33 4.78
CA ALA A 165 -10.38 5.58 3.97
C ALA A 165 -9.60 4.64 4.90
N TRP A 166 -9.49 3.37 4.56
CA TRP A 166 -8.84 2.36 5.41
C TRP A 166 -8.27 1.20 4.61
N THR A 167 -7.48 0.37 5.29
CA THR A 167 -6.97 -0.90 4.73
C THR A 167 -7.60 -2.09 5.45
N ARG A 168 -7.83 -3.16 4.69
CA ARG A 168 -8.18 -4.47 5.24
C ARG A 168 -7.66 -5.56 4.30
N ASP A 169 -6.96 -6.55 4.83
CA ASP A 169 -6.41 -7.68 4.06
C ASP A 169 -5.52 -7.23 2.88
N GLY A 170 -4.69 -6.20 3.09
CA GLY A 170 -3.84 -5.60 2.07
C GLY A 170 -4.60 -4.84 0.98
N LYS A 171 -5.92 -4.64 1.12
CA LYS A 171 -6.77 -3.92 0.15
C LYS A 171 -7.16 -2.56 0.71
N ILE A 172 -7.31 -1.58 -0.19
CA ILE A 172 -7.67 -0.21 0.17
C ILE A 172 -9.15 0.03 -0.11
N PHE A 173 -9.80 0.67 0.84
CA PHE A 173 -11.21 0.99 0.77
C PHE A 173 -11.46 2.44 1.14
N ALA A 174 -12.52 3.02 0.58
CA ALA A 174 -13.01 4.34 0.94
C ALA A 174 -14.55 4.37 0.96
N ARG A 175 -15.12 5.23 1.78
CA ARG A 175 -16.57 5.42 1.88
C ARG A 175 -16.90 6.87 2.25
N LYS A 176 -17.84 7.48 1.51
CA LYS A 176 -18.18 8.92 1.63
C LYS A 176 -18.89 9.25 2.94
N THR A 177 -19.97 8.54 3.25
CA THR A 177 -20.76 8.69 4.49
C THR A 177 -21.05 7.32 5.10
N ASP A 178 -21.64 7.26 6.30
CA ASP A 178 -22.01 6.00 6.97
C ASP A 178 -22.93 5.10 6.11
N THR A 179 -23.78 5.71 5.29
CA THR A 179 -24.78 5.05 4.44
C THR A 179 -24.31 4.84 3.00
N SER A 180 -23.18 5.42 2.60
CA SER A 180 -22.66 5.30 1.23
C SER A 180 -22.09 3.90 0.97
N ARG A 181 -22.09 3.49 -0.31
CA ARG A 181 -21.38 2.27 -0.71
C ARG A 181 -19.88 2.36 -0.42
N THR A 182 -19.29 1.26 0.00
CA THR A 182 -17.84 1.12 0.11
C THR A 182 -17.23 0.91 -1.28
N LEU A 183 -16.23 1.72 -1.61
CA LEU A 183 -15.41 1.53 -2.80
C LEU A 183 -14.14 0.77 -2.44
N ARG A 184 -13.80 -0.25 -3.23
CA ARG A 184 -12.46 -0.86 -3.23
C ARG A 184 -11.62 -0.16 -4.29
N LEU A 185 -10.41 0.22 -3.92
CA LEU A 185 -9.47 0.95 -4.77
C LEU A 185 -8.22 0.08 -4.94
N THR A 186 -7.88 -0.20 -6.19
CA THR A 186 -6.89 -1.17 -6.65
C THR A 186 -5.81 -0.56 -7.53
N CYS A 187 -6.11 0.50 -8.28
CA CYS A 187 -5.17 1.15 -9.18
C CYS A 187 -5.09 2.66 -8.97
N SER A 188 -4.11 3.31 -9.60
CA SER A 188 -3.82 4.74 -9.44
C SER A 188 -4.92 5.68 -9.97
N GLN A 189 -5.79 5.20 -10.87
CA GLN A 189 -6.94 5.98 -11.40
C GLN A 189 -8.16 5.90 -10.48
N ASP A 190 -8.24 4.91 -9.59
CA ASP A 190 -9.40 4.72 -8.73
C ASP A 190 -9.76 5.91 -7.82
N PRO A 191 -8.81 6.73 -7.32
CA PRO A 191 -9.15 7.96 -6.59
C PRO A 191 -10.07 8.91 -7.36
N GLU A 192 -10.06 8.90 -8.70
CA GLU A 192 -10.95 9.75 -9.51
C GLU A 192 -12.43 9.42 -9.29
N LYS A 193 -12.73 8.15 -8.96
CA LYS A 193 -14.08 7.66 -8.66
C LYS A 193 -14.65 8.25 -7.36
N MET A 194 -13.83 8.91 -6.53
CA MET A 194 -14.23 9.49 -5.25
C MET A 194 -14.83 10.89 -5.39
N MET A 195 -15.73 11.14 -6.35
CA MET A 195 -16.36 12.45 -6.57
C MET A 195 -17.34 12.88 -5.45
#